data_AF-A0A7X7P0S7-F1
#
_entry.id   AF-A0A7X7P0S7-F1
#
_cell.length_a   1.000
_cell.length_b   1.000
_cell.length_c   1.000
_cell.angle_alpha   90.00
_cell.angle_beta   90.00
_cell.angle_gamma   90.00
#
_symmetry.space_group_name_H-M   'P 1'
#
loop_
_entity.id
_entity.type
_entity.pdbx_description
1 polymer ?
#
loop_
_entity_poly.entity_id
_entity_poly.type
_entity_poly.pdbx_seq_one_letter_code
_entity_poly.pdbx_strand_id
1 'polypeptide(L)'
;MKGNVTEYLSAIASSLPPEIVSESSFHRILDISSRWFSNFAASEYIMETCLDTSESEADFSFRVLKGERANLIKGLTDSIFMTADNAIWKKLSALVEYWPGDIDDIWLEFDYNEFSSIIPQPCIFFNAGNIKTRGTYNEQPLLNMLGTLIDTDQLQVLMPEINQVIHKLPPKVGLFQVGVMLSRHNDRIGVFTSELTRA
;
A
#
# COMPACT_ATOMS: atom_id res chain seq x y z
N MET A 1 16.98 -10.74 7.26
CA MET A 1 15.88 -11.67 7.62
C MET A 1 14.91 -11.67 6.45
N LYS A 2 14.36 -12.83 6.06
CA LYS A 2 13.15 -12.83 5.23
C LYS A 2 11.99 -12.60 6.20
N GLY A 3 11.72 -11.33 6.53
CA GLY A 3 10.70 -11.00 7.53
C GLY A 3 9.32 -11.41 7.04
N ASN A 4 8.57 -12.13 7.86
CA ASN A 4 7.14 -12.34 7.65
C ASN A 4 6.34 -11.38 8.54
N VAL A 5 5.22 -10.88 8.02
CA VAL A 5 4.30 -9.96 8.71
C VAL A 5 3.93 -10.47 10.11
N THR A 6 3.62 -11.76 10.24
CA THR A 6 3.16 -12.36 11.50
C THR A 6 4.26 -12.44 12.56
N GLU A 7 5.47 -12.83 12.16
CA GLU A 7 6.63 -12.89 13.07
C GLU A 7 6.94 -11.49 13.62
N TYR A 8 6.83 -10.49 12.74
CA TYR A 8 7.06 -9.10 13.10
C TYR A 8 6.05 -8.61 14.15
N LEU A 9 4.76 -8.75 13.86
CA LEU A 9 3.68 -8.34 14.77
C LEU A 9 3.84 -9.00 16.14
N SER A 10 4.10 -10.31 16.14
CA SER A 10 4.32 -11.08 17.38
C SER A 10 5.48 -10.54 18.22
N ALA A 11 6.55 -10.05 17.59
CA ALA A 11 7.72 -9.52 18.28
C ALA A 11 7.46 -8.17 18.96
N ILE A 12 6.58 -7.33 18.41
CA ILE A 12 6.29 -5.99 18.95
C ILE A 12 5.06 -5.95 19.86
N ALA A 13 4.25 -7.01 19.89
CA ALA A 13 2.96 -7.08 20.60
C ALA A 13 3.05 -6.56 22.06
N SER A 14 4.07 -6.97 22.80
CA SER A 14 4.24 -6.61 24.22
C SER A 14 4.72 -5.17 24.46
N SER A 15 5.13 -4.47 23.40
CA SER A 15 5.70 -3.12 23.47
C SER A 15 4.78 -2.04 22.92
N LEU A 16 3.64 -2.41 22.34
CA LEU A 16 2.69 -1.45 21.78
C LEU A 16 1.85 -0.83 22.91
N PRO A 17 1.84 0.52 23.04
CA PRO A 17 1.01 1.18 24.02
C PRO A 17 -0.47 1.07 23.61
N PRO A 18 -1.38 0.74 24.56
CA PRO A 18 -2.80 0.54 24.28
C PRO A 18 -3.49 1.81 23.78
N GLU A 19 -2.91 2.98 24.04
CA GLU A 19 -3.38 4.28 23.54
C GLU A 19 -3.17 4.43 22.02
N ILE A 20 -2.19 3.72 21.44
CA ILE A 20 -1.91 3.74 20.00
C ILE A 20 -2.68 2.62 19.30
N VAL A 21 -2.67 1.41 19.86
CA VAL A 21 -3.44 0.28 19.32
C VAL A 21 -4.04 -0.49 20.48
N SER A 22 -5.37 -0.56 20.52
CA SER A 22 -6.08 -1.35 21.52
C SER A 22 -5.74 -2.83 21.38
N GLU A 23 -5.79 -3.57 22.50
CA GLU A 23 -5.50 -5.01 22.49
C GLU A 23 -6.41 -5.76 21.49
N SER A 24 -7.69 -5.39 21.41
CA SER A 24 -8.65 -5.93 20.46
C SER A 24 -8.29 -5.65 19.00
N SER A 25 -7.86 -4.42 18.70
CA SER A 25 -7.45 -4.05 17.34
C SER A 25 -6.18 -4.81 16.93
N PHE A 26 -5.21 -4.89 17.84
CA PHE A 26 -3.98 -5.64 17.61
C PHE A 26 -4.23 -7.14 17.40
N HIS A 27 -5.04 -7.78 18.24
CA HIS A 27 -5.40 -9.20 18.06
C HIS A 27 -6.05 -9.45 16.70
N ARG A 28 -6.88 -8.52 16.22
CA ARG A 28 -7.51 -8.62 14.91
C ARG A 28 -6.51 -8.51 13.76
N ILE A 29 -5.57 -7.57 13.84
CA ILE A 29 -4.46 -7.43 12.88
C ILE A 29 -3.63 -8.72 12.85
N LEU A 30 -3.31 -9.27 14.03
CA LEU A 30 -2.52 -10.50 14.15
C LEU A 30 -3.26 -11.72 13.59
N ASP A 31 -4.55 -11.89 13.89
CA ASP A 31 -5.37 -13.00 13.37
C ASP A 31 -5.40 -12.99 11.85
N ILE A 32 -5.75 -11.84 11.25
CA ILE A 32 -5.77 -11.65 9.79
C ILE A 32 -4.39 -11.93 9.17
N SER A 33 -3.33 -11.36 9.76
CA SER A 33 -1.97 -11.53 9.25
C SER A 33 -1.52 -12.98 9.30
N SER A 34 -1.82 -13.70 10.39
CA SER A 34 -1.49 -15.11 10.54
C SER A 34 -2.24 -15.99 9.54
N ARG A 35 -3.50 -15.65 9.27
CA ARG A 35 -4.38 -16.42 8.40
C ARG A 35 -4.07 -16.21 6.92
N TRP A 36 -3.80 -14.97 6.51
CA TRP A 36 -3.75 -14.60 5.09
C TRP A 36 -2.37 -14.12 4.64
N PHE A 37 -1.57 -13.54 5.53
CA PHE A 37 -0.30 -12.89 5.18
C PHE A 37 0.93 -13.61 5.74
N SER A 38 0.78 -14.82 6.27
CA SER A 38 1.87 -15.66 6.80
C SER A 38 2.89 -16.11 5.74
N ASN A 39 2.56 -15.98 4.45
CA ASN A 39 3.48 -16.22 3.34
C ASN A 39 4.03 -14.93 2.70
N PHE A 40 3.56 -13.76 3.13
CA PHE A 40 3.94 -12.48 2.55
C PHE A 40 5.25 -12.03 3.19
N ALA A 41 6.22 -11.69 2.36
CA ALA A 41 7.42 -11.02 2.83
C ALA A 41 7.10 -9.54 3.07
N ALA A 42 7.60 -9.00 4.18
CA ALA A 42 7.49 -7.59 4.49
C ALA A 42 8.82 -7.07 5.04
N SER A 43 9.24 -5.94 4.52
CA SER A 43 10.47 -5.26 4.93
C SER A 43 10.23 -4.16 5.96
N GLU A 44 9.07 -3.50 5.91
CA GLU A 44 8.64 -2.45 6.83
C GLU A 44 7.12 -2.54 7.04
N TYR A 45 6.63 -1.87 8.07
CA TYR A 45 5.22 -1.83 8.45
C TYR A 45 4.90 -0.48 9.09
N ILE A 46 3.63 -0.08 9.00
CA ILE A 46 3.08 1.12 9.62
C ILE A 46 1.81 0.71 10.35
N MET A 47 1.58 1.31 11.52
CA MET A 47 0.30 1.31 12.20
C MET A 47 -0.13 2.76 12.35
N GLU A 48 -1.32 3.09 11.84
CA GLU A 48 -1.87 4.44 11.90
C GLU A 48 -3.12 4.41 12.77
N THR A 49 -3.20 5.32 13.74
CA THR A 49 -4.36 5.43 14.62
C THR A 49 -4.93 6.83 14.57
N CYS A 50 -6.25 6.93 14.65
CA CYS A 50 -6.93 8.21 14.70
C CYS A 50 -6.82 8.81 16.11
N LEU A 51 -6.22 10.00 16.22
CA LEU A 51 -6.06 10.68 17.50
C LEU A 51 -7.36 11.32 18.03
N ASP A 52 -8.36 11.48 17.16
CA ASP A 52 -9.64 12.13 17.47
C ASP A 52 -10.72 11.14 17.94
N THR A 53 -10.47 9.84 17.88
CA THR A 53 -11.39 8.81 18.35
C THR A 53 -10.99 8.30 19.73
N SER A 54 -11.99 8.01 20.58
CA SER A 54 -11.74 7.34 21.87
C SER A 54 -11.33 5.89 21.72
N GLU A 55 -11.53 5.31 20.53
CA GLU A 55 -11.11 3.95 20.23
C GLU A 55 -9.75 3.98 19.54
N SER A 56 -8.79 3.25 20.12
CA SER A 56 -7.46 3.01 19.54
C SER A 56 -7.56 1.90 18.47
N GLU A 57 -8.38 2.18 17.46
CA GLU A 57 -8.43 1.41 16.21
C GLU A 57 -7.24 1.82 15.35
N ALA A 58 -6.63 0.84 14.68
CA ALA A 58 -5.45 1.08 13.87
C ALA A 58 -5.59 0.48 12.48
N ASP A 59 -5.28 1.29 11.48
CA ASP A 59 -5.00 0.86 10.12
C ASP A 59 -3.61 0.18 10.13
N PHE A 60 -3.44 -0.79 9.26
CA PHE A 60 -2.19 -1.56 9.19
C PHE A 60 -1.66 -1.58 7.76
N SER A 61 -0.37 -1.26 7.61
CA SER A 61 0.29 -1.28 6.30
C SER A 61 1.59 -2.05 6.37
N PHE A 62 1.96 -2.69 5.27
CA PHE A 62 3.29 -3.27 5.12
C PHE A 62 3.88 -3.01 3.74
N ARG A 63 5.22 -2.87 3.73
CA ARG A 63 6.02 -2.64 2.53
C ARG A 63 6.59 -3.94 2.01
N VAL A 64 6.46 -4.13 0.70
CA VAL A 64 7.15 -5.17 -0.04
C VAL A 64 8.18 -4.52 -0.95
N LEU A 65 9.45 -4.89 -0.79
CA LEU A 65 10.52 -4.47 -1.69
C LEU A 65 10.47 -5.28 -2.99
N LYS A 66 10.95 -4.69 -4.09
CA LYS A 66 11.08 -5.39 -5.37
C LYS A 66 11.90 -6.68 -5.28
N GLY A 67 12.93 -6.72 -4.43
CA GLY A 67 13.72 -7.93 -4.15
C GLY A 67 12.93 -9.06 -3.47
N GLU A 68 11.77 -8.75 -2.89
CA GLU A 68 10.87 -9.68 -2.20
C GLU A 68 9.71 -10.14 -3.09
N ARG A 69 9.63 -9.63 -4.33
CA ARG A 69 8.59 -9.94 -5.33
C ARG A 69 8.25 -11.42 -5.43
N ALA A 70 9.25 -12.30 -5.47
CA ALA A 70 9.02 -13.74 -5.60
C ALA A 70 8.24 -14.34 -4.42
N ASN A 71 8.46 -13.83 -3.20
CA ASN A 71 7.70 -14.27 -2.02
C ASN A 71 6.26 -13.75 -2.09
N LEU A 72 6.06 -12.51 -2.53
CA LEU A 72 4.72 -11.94 -2.72
C LEU A 72 3.93 -12.72 -3.78
N ILE A 73 4.53 -13.04 -4.93
CA ILE A 73 3.92 -13.90 -5.96
C ILE A 73 3.51 -15.23 -5.33
N LYS A 74 4.42 -15.89 -4.60
CA LYS A 74 4.11 -17.15 -3.91
C LYS A 74 2.91 -17.00 -2.96
N GLY A 75 2.85 -15.92 -2.17
CA GLY A 75 1.71 -15.64 -1.30
C GLY A 75 0.40 -15.46 -2.07
N LEU A 76 0.43 -14.76 -3.21
CA LEU A 76 -0.73 -14.50 -4.05
C LEU A 76 -1.22 -15.70 -4.86
N THR A 77 -0.42 -16.77 -4.99
CA THR A 77 -0.85 -18.01 -5.67
C THR A 77 -1.90 -18.82 -4.90
N ASP A 78 -2.19 -18.49 -3.64
CA ASP A 78 -3.30 -19.11 -2.94
C ASP A 78 -4.62 -18.79 -3.65
N SER A 79 -5.38 -19.86 -3.95
CA SER A 79 -6.65 -19.79 -4.66
C SER A 79 -7.65 -18.81 -4.07
N ILE A 80 -7.58 -18.54 -2.76
CA ILE A 80 -8.49 -17.62 -2.10
C ILE A 80 -8.35 -16.18 -2.61
N PHE A 81 -7.14 -15.73 -2.96
CA PHE A 81 -6.91 -14.38 -3.49
C PHE A 81 -7.36 -14.24 -4.95
N MET A 82 -7.48 -15.35 -5.68
CA MET A 82 -7.75 -15.37 -7.12
C MET A 82 -9.23 -15.62 -7.46
N THR A 83 -10.12 -15.67 -6.46
CA THR A 83 -11.57 -15.84 -6.66
C THR A 83 -12.19 -14.69 -7.47
N ALA A 84 -13.35 -14.93 -8.09
CA ALA A 84 -14.06 -13.95 -8.91
C ALA A 84 -14.23 -12.60 -8.19
N ASP A 85 -14.60 -12.65 -6.91
CA ASP A 85 -14.96 -11.50 -6.08
C ASP A 85 -13.77 -10.67 -5.58
N ASN A 86 -12.53 -11.17 -5.74
CA ASN A 86 -11.31 -10.53 -5.27
C ASN A 86 -10.61 -9.70 -6.37
N ALA A 87 -11.33 -8.72 -6.92
CA ALA A 87 -10.84 -7.89 -8.03
C ALA A 87 -9.55 -7.11 -7.69
N ILE A 88 -9.42 -6.59 -6.47
CA ILE A 88 -8.24 -5.81 -6.03
C ILE A 88 -7.00 -6.70 -5.93
N TRP A 89 -7.15 -7.90 -5.36
CA TRP A 89 -6.07 -8.87 -5.28
C TRP A 89 -5.59 -9.34 -6.66
N LYS A 90 -6.49 -9.44 -7.65
CA LYS A 90 -6.11 -9.69 -9.04
C LYS A 90 -5.31 -8.55 -9.66
N LYS A 91 -5.71 -7.30 -9.40
CA LYS A 91 -4.94 -6.11 -9.82
C LYS A 91 -3.54 -6.12 -9.20
N LEU A 92 -3.43 -6.43 -7.91
CA LEU A 92 -2.14 -6.60 -7.24
C LEU A 92 -1.31 -7.72 -7.88
N SER A 93 -1.92 -8.88 -8.14
CA SER A 93 -1.24 -9.99 -8.81
C SER A 93 -0.70 -9.60 -10.19
N ALA A 94 -1.50 -8.91 -11.00
CA ALA A 94 -1.07 -8.40 -12.30
C ALA A 94 0.07 -7.38 -12.18
N LEU A 95 -0.04 -6.45 -11.23
CA LEU A 95 1.03 -5.47 -10.95
C LEU A 95 2.34 -6.18 -10.56
N VAL A 96 2.27 -7.16 -9.66
CA VAL A 96 3.45 -7.87 -9.17
C VAL A 96 4.05 -8.76 -10.25
N GLU A 97 3.25 -9.30 -11.17
CA GLU A 97 3.74 -10.06 -12.33
C GLU A 97 4.51 -9.18 -13.32
N TYR A 98 4.12 -7.92 -13.45
CA TYR A 98 4.74 -6.94 -14.34
C TYR A 98 5.36 -5.76 -13.59
N TRP A 99 5.97 -6.03 -12.43
CA TRP A 99 6.53 -4.99 -11.56
C TRP A 99 7.54 -4.11 -12.33
N PRO A 100 7.27 -2.81 -12.52
CA PRO A 100 8.11 -1.95 -13.33
C PRO A 100 9.57 -1.83 -12.84
N GLY A 101 10.45 -1.55 -13.80
CA GLY A 101 11.91 -1.48 -13.61
C GLY A 101 12.36 -0.47 -12.54
N ASP A 102 11.62 0.63 -12.44
CA ASP A 102 11.93 1.90 -11.80
C ASP A 102 11.18 2.14 -10.49
N ILE A 103 10.39 1.16 -10.04
CA ILE A 103 9.62 1.19 -8.80
C ILE A 103 10.26 0.22 -7.81
N ASP A 104 10.82 0.76 -6.73
CA ASP A 104 11.62 0.00 -5.76
C ASP A 104 10.77 -0.80 -4.76
N ASP A 105 9.59 -0.30 -4.43
CA ASP A 105 8.72 -0.88 -3.42
C ASP A 105 7.24 -0.54 -3.64
N ILE A 106 6.38 -1.40 -3.07
CA ILE A 106 4.94 -1.19 -2.96
C ILE A 106 4.51 -1.35 -1.50
N TRP A 107 3.43 -0.66 -1.16
CA TRP A 107 2.79 -0.71 0.16
C TRP A 107 1.37 -1.21 0.01
N LEU A 108 1.01 -2.16 0.87
CA LEU A 108 -0.36 -2.63 1.04
C LEU A 108 -0.85 -2.08 2.37
N GLU A 109 -1.87 -1.22 2.30
CA GLU A 109 -2.47 -0.55 3.46
C GLU A 109 -3.90 -1.04 3.63
N PHE A 110 -4.26 -1.42 4.85
CA PHE A 110 -5.55 -1.98 5.19
C PHE A 110 -6.22 -1.11 6.24
N ASP A 111 -7.34 -0.51 5.84
CA ASP A 111 -8.20 0.23 6.75
C ASP A 111 -8.75 -0.73 7.82
N TYR A 112 -8.83 -0.31 9.08
CA TYR A 112 -9.36 -1.13 10.18
C TYR A 112 -10.77 -1.67 9.87
N ASN A 113 -11.59 -0.89 9.17
CA ASN A 113 -12.93 -1.28 8.74
C ASN A 113 -12.95 -2.49 7.79
N GLU A 114 -11.86 -2.74 7.05
CA GLU A 114 -11.73 -3.92 6.18
C GLU A 114 -11.51 -5.21 6.96
N PHE A 115 -11.18 -5.14 8.25
CA PHE A 115 -10.91 -6.33 9.05
C PHE A 115 -12.16 -7.17 9.35
N SER A 116 -13.36 -6.74 8.92
CA SER A 116 -14.58 -7.58 8.93
C SER A 116 -14.75 -8.42 7.67
N SER A 117 -14.02 -8.11 6.61
CA SER A 117 -14.03 -8.87 5.36
C SER A 117 -13.35 -10.22 5.56
N ILE A 118 -13.76 -11.23 4.77
CA ILE A 118 -13.12 -12.57 4.80
C ILE A 118 -11.62 -12.43 4.51
N ILE A 119 -11.29 -11.62 3.50
CA ILE A 119 -9.94 -11.14 3.21
C ILE A 119 -10.05 -9.61 3.13
N PRO A 120 -9.28 -8.86 3.94
CA PRO A 120 -9.31 -7.41 3.88
C PRO A 120 -8.75 -6.94 2.53
N GLN A 121 -9.34 -5.91 1.94
CA GLN A 121 -8.85 -5.38 0.67
C GLN A 121 -7.83 -4.26 0.90
N PRO A 122 -6.66 -4.29 0.23
CA PRO A 122 -5.66 -3.24 0.41
C PRO A 122 -5.95 -1.99 -0.44
N CYS A 123 -5.67 -0.82 0.12
CA CYS A 123 -5.11 0.29 -0.64
C CYS A 123 -3.71 -0.10 -1.14
N ILE A 124 -3.38 0.24 -2.38
CA ILE A 124 -2.10 -0.13 -3.01
C ILE A 124 -1.34 1.14 -3.35
N PHE A 125 -0.20 1.36 -2.69
CA PHE A 125 0.71 2.47 -2.98
C PHE A 125 2.06 1.96 -3.49
N PHE A 126 2.78 2.82 -4.20
CA PHE A 126 4.10 2.53 -4.73
C PHE A 126 5.02 3.73 -4.58
N ASN A 127 6.31 3.44 -4.50
CA ASN A 127 7.34 4.46 -4.42
C ASN A 127 7.32 5.37 -5.66
N ALA A 128 7.18 6.67 -5.42
CA ALA A 128 7.13 7.68 -6.47
C ALA A 128 8.35 8.62 -6.44
N GLY A 129 9.37 8.30 -5.66
CA GLY A 129 10.59 9.10 -5.51
C GLY A 129 11.28 9.40 -6.83
N ASN A 130 11.30 8.44 -7.74
CA ASN A 130 11.93 8.58 -9.06
C ASN A 130 11.04 9.27 -10.12
N ILE A 131 9.75 9.48 -9.81
CA ILE A 131 8.75 10.07 -10.73
C ILE A 131 8.87 11.59 -10.77
N LYS A 132 9.07 12.21 -9.60
CA LYS A 132 9.36 13.64 -9.47
C LYS A 132 10.56 13.83 -8.56
N THR A 133 11.70 14.17 -9.15
CA THR A 133 12.89 14.59 -8.40
C THR A 133 13.18 16.06 -8.70
N ARG A 134 13.41 16.87 -7.65
CA ARG A 134 13.77 18.31 -7.68
C ARG A 134 13.85 18.96 -9.09
N GLY A 135 12.73 19.50 -9.55
CA GLY A 135 12.63 20.23 -10.83
C GLY A 135 12.35 19.37 -12.07
N THR A 136 12.32 18.06 -11.94
CA THR A 136 12.01 17.10 -13.01
C THR A 136 10.75 16.32 -12.66
N TYR A 137 9.98 15.98 -13.69
CA TYR A 137 8.80 15.14 -13.59
C TYR A 137 8.76 14.21 -14.82
N ASN A 138 8.66 12.91 -14.58
CA ASN A 138 8.45 11.90 -15.61
C ASN A 138 7.10 11.24 -15.39
N GLU A 139 6.16 11.47 -16.30
CA GLU A 139 4.80 10.95 -16.22
C GLU A 139 4.71 9.45 -16.56
N GLN A 140 5.59 8.92 -17.40
CA GLN A 140 5.43 7.57 -17.94
C GLN A 140 5.43 6.47 -16.85
N PRO A 141 6.30 6.49 -15.83
CA PRO A 141 6.27 5.51 -14.74
C PRO A 141 4.96 5.57 -13.95
N LEU A 142 4.43 6.77 -13.73
CA LEU A 142 3.16 7.00 -13.04
C LEU A 142 2.00 6.38 -13.82
N LEU A 143 1.94 6.64 -15.12
CA LEU A 143 0.93 6.08 -16.01
C LEU A 143 1.01 4.54 -16.04
N ASN A 144 2.22 3.98 -16.16
CA ASN A 144 2.42 2.53 -16.19
C ASN A 144 1.92 1.87 -14.90
N MET A 145 2.25 2.44 -13.74
CA MET A 145 1.82 1.89 -12.46
C MET A 145 0.31 1.99 -12.26
N LEU A 146 -0.26 3.20 -12.45
CA LEU A 146 -1.69 3.40 -12.28
C LEU A 146 -2.51 2.59 -13.29
N GLY A 147 -2.01 2.40 -14.52
CA GLY A 147 -2.67 1.61 -15.56
C GLY A 147 -2.80 0.12 -15.24
N THR A 148 -2.02 -0.41 -14.30
CA THR A 148 -2.20 -1.79 -13.80
C THR A 148 -3.24 -1.89 -12.69
N LEU A 149 -3.57 -0.76 -12.04
CA LEU A 149 -4.41 -0.70 -10.85
C LEU A 149 -5.80 -0.09 -11.12
N ILE A 150 -5.92 0.72 -12.17
CA ILE A 150 -7.12 1.46 -12.55
C ILE A 150 -7.48 1.09 -14.00
N ASP A 151 -8.77 1.10 -14.30
CA ASP A 151 -9.23 0.96 -15.69
C ASP A 151 -8.64 2.07 -16.58
N THR A 152 -8.33 1.72 -17.83
CA THR A 152 -7.65 2.65 -18.76
C THR A 152 -8.50 3.87 -19.09
N ASP A 153 -9.81 3.72 -19.24
CA ASP A 153 -10.71 4.84 -19.57
C ASP A 153 -10.81 5.79 -18.38
N GLN A 154 -10.90 5.24 -17.17
CA GLN A 154 -10.89 6.02 -15.94
C GLN A 154 -9.55 6.76 -15.74
N LEU A 155 -8.43 6.08 -16.00
CA LEU A 155 -7.11 6.68 -15.87
C LEU A 155 -6.93 7.85 -16.84
N GLN A 156 -7.39 7.73 -18.09
CA GLN A 156 -7.33 8.83 -19.07
C GLN A 156 -8.07 10.08 -18.60
N VAL A 157 -9.17 9.92 -17.86
CA VAL A 157 -9.92 11.04 -17.27
C VAL A 157 -9.16 11.65 -16.08
N LEU A 158 -8.50 10.84 -15.25
CA LEU A 158 -7.82 11.30 -14.03
C LEU A 158 -6.43 11.88 -14.28
N MET A 159 -5.70 11.39 -15.28
CA MET A 159 -4.30 11.79 -15.52
C MET A 159 -4.09 13.30 -15.71
N PRO A 160 -4.94 14.04 -16.47
CA PRO A 160 -4.80 15.50 -16.57
C PRO A 160 -4.85 16.21 -15.22
N GLU A 161 -5.73 15.77 -14.31
CA GLU A 161 -5.88 16.36 -12.98
C GLU A 161 -4.69 16.01 -12.08
N ILE A 162 -4.24 14.74 -12.10
CA ILE A 162 -3.04 14.30 -11.37
C ILE A 162 -1.82 15.11 -11.83
N ASN A 163 -1.63 15.24 -13.14
CA ASN A 163 -0.57 16.05 -13.72
C ASN A 163 -0.67 17.50 -13.23
N GLN A 164 -1.87 18.09 -13.27
CA GLN A 164 -2.07 19.46 -12.81
C GLN A 164 -1.69 19.64 -11.33
N VAL A 165 -2.06 18.69 -10.47
CA VAL A 165 -1.68 18.70 -9.05
C VAL A 165 -0.17 18.60 -8.88
N ILE A 166 0.49 17.67 -9.57
CA ILE A 166 1.95 17.46 -9.51
C ILE A 166 2.74 18.68 -10.00
N HIS A 167 2.23 19.38 -11.02
CA HIS A 167 2.83 20.62 -11.54
C HIS A 167 2.64 21.83 -10.61
N LYS A 168 1.58 21.84 -9.79
CA LYS A 168 1.36 22.88 -8.78
C LYS A 168 2.25 22.72 -7.54
N LEU A 169 2.83 21.53 -7.33
CA LEU A 169 3.78 21.31 -6.23
C LEU A 169 5.03 22.19 -6.41
N PRO A 170 5.60 22.75 -5.32
CA PRO A 170 6.85 23.51 -5.41
C PRO A 170 7.95 22.69 -6.10
N PRO A 171 8.82 23.30 -6.94
CA PRO A 171 9.81 22.55 -7.73
C PRO A 171 10.76 21.67 -6.90
N LYS A 172 11.00 22.05 -5.65
CA LYS A 172 11.88 21.32 -4.72
C LYS A 172 11.20 20.13 -4.02
N VAL A 173 9.87 20.05 -4.05
CA VAL A 173 9.12 18.94 -3.47
C VAL A 173 9.18 17.76 -4.43
N GLY A 174 9.65 16.61 -3.93
CA GLY A 174 9.54 15.33 -4.62
C GLY A 174 8.24 14.62 -4.29
N LEU A 175 8.00 13.49 -4.94
CA LEU A 175 6.96 12.55 -4.51
C LEU A 175 7.59 11.49 -3.61
N PHE A 176 6.81 10.98 -2.67
CA PHE A 176 7.18 9.86 -1.81
C PHE A 176 6.46 8.61 -2.29
N GLN A 177 5.13 8.66 -2.32
CA GLN A 177 4.28 7.55 -2.73
C GLN A 177 3.13 8.07 -3.58
N VAL A 178 2.67 7.23 -4.50
CA VAL A 178 1.40 7.40 -5.20
C VAL A 178 0.68 6.07 -5.20
N GLY A 179 -0.65 6.06 -5.19
CA GLY A 179 -1.40 4.81 -5.17
C GLY A 179 -2.89 4.99 -5.25
N VAL A 180 -3.58 3.87 -5.11
CA VAL A 180 -5.04 3.76 -5.24
C VAL A 180 -5.68 3.27 -3.96
N MET A 181 -6.72 3.96 -3.53
CA MET A 181 -7.49 3.64 -2.33
C MET A 181 -8.68 2.74 -2.70
N LEU A 182 -8.37 1.54 -3.20
CA LEU A 182 -9.36 0.64 -3.81
C LEU A 182 -10.39 0.10 -2.80
N SER A 183 -10.03 -0.04 -1.52
CA SER A 183 -10.94 -0.45 -0.44
C SER A 183 -12.10 0.55 -0.23
N ARG A 184 -11.92 1.83 -0.59
CA ARG A 184 -12.86 2.92 -0.27
C ARG A 184 -13.94 3.17 -1.35
N HIS A 185 -14.24 2.16 -2.16
CA HIS A 185 -15.31 2.11 -3.20
C HIS A 185 -15.32 3.25 -4.24
N ASN A 186 -14.24 4.02 -4.39
CA ASN A 186 -14.19 5.19 -5.28
C ASN A 186 -12.88 5.30 -6.08
N ASP A 187 -12.03 4.26 -6.07
CA ASP A 187 -10.76 4.21 -6.81
C ASP A 187 -9.95 5.53 -6.72
N ARG A 188 -9.92 6.14 -5.53
CA ARG A 188 -9.27 7.44 -5.32
C ARG A 188 -7.77 7.28 -5.46
N ILE A 189 -7.12 8.28 -6.03
CA ILE A 189 -5.66 8.31 -6.16
C ILE A 189 -5.09 9.15 -5.02
N GLY A 190 -4.25 8.53 -4.19
CA GLY A 190 -3.47 9.22 -3.17
C GLY A 190 -2.13 9.66 -3.74
N VAL A 191 -1.75 10.92 -3.49
CA VAL A 191 -0.45 11.50 -3.89
C VAL A 191 0.24 12.05 -2.65
N PHE A 192 1.35 11.45 -2.27
CA PHE A 192 2.13 11.81 -1.08
C PHE A 192 3.43 12.48 -1.50
N THR A 193 3.71 13.63 -0.91
CA THR A 193 4.94 14.39 -1.18
C THR A 193 6.06 13.96 -0.25
N SER A 194 7.29 13.95 -0.75
CA SER A 194 8.46 13.80 0.11
C SER A 194 8.70 15.06 0.93
N GLU A 195 9.39 14.93 2.07
CA GLU A 195 9.88 16.07 2.83
C GLU A 195 10.74 16.99 1.94
N LEU A 196 10.62 18.31 2.15
CA LEU A 196 11.48 19.31 1.50
C LEU A 196 12.96 19.19 1.91
N THR A 197 13.24 18.55 3.05
CA THR A 197 14.53 18.55 3.74
C THR A 197 15.34 17.27 3.57
N ARG A 198 14.78 16.18 3.03
CA ARG A 198 15.57 15.00 2.69
C ARG A 198 16.49 15.34 1.52
N ALA A 199 17.78 15.45 1.83
CA ALA A 199 18.88 15.68 0.89
C ALA A 199 19.46 14.37 0.39
#